data_AF-A0A7Y4U6J7-F1
#
_entry.id   AF-A0A7Y4U6J7-F1
#
_cell.length_a   1.000
_cell.length_b   1.000
_cell.length_c   1.000
_cell.angle_alpha   90.00
_cell.angle_beta   90.00
_cell.angle_gamma   90.00
#
_symmetry.space_group_name_H-M   'P 1'
#
loop_
_entity.id
_entity.type
_entity.pdbx_description
1 polymer ?
#
loop_
_entity_poly.entity_id
_entity_poly.type
_entity_poly.pdbx_seq_one_letter_code
_entity_poly.pdbx_strand_id
1 'polypeptide(L)'
;MRNILSRPLPRLRTLASLCAGLGLLFLPQMSIADEVIPDDLIVQGSTCTGFDCVNGESFGFDTIRLKENNLRIKFEDTSTGAGFPTNDWQLTANDSASGGASKFSIEDITGAKVPFTI
;
A
#
# COMPACT_ATOMS: atom_id res chain seq x y z
N MET A 1 26.20 54.99 61.76
CA MET A 1 26.61 54.99 60.35
C MET A 1 25.99 53.77 59.68
N ARG A 2 25.14 54.02 58.65
CA ARG A 2 24.66 53.17 57.54
C ARG A 2 24.35 51.68 57.79
N ASN A 3 23.10 51.28 57.55
CA ASN A 3 22.70 50.37 56.45
C ASN A 3 21.20 50.06 56.60
N ILE A 4 20.30 50.79 55.92
CA ILE A 4 19.83 50.54 54.54
C ILE A 4 19.29 49.12 54.36
N LEU A 5 17.96 49.08 54.36
CA LEU A 5 17.02 48.09 53.82
C LEU A 5 17.59 47.09 52.80
N SER A 6 17.37 45.81 53.02
CA SER A 6 17.28 44.81 51.96
C SER A 6 16.01 43.99 52.12
N ARG A 7 14.97 44.43 51.40
CA ARG A 7 13.75 43.63 51.18
C ARG A 7 14.15 42.33 50.45
N PRO A 8 13.50 41.20 50.73
CA PRO A 8 13.75 39.97 50.00
C PRO A 8 13.40 40.19 48.51
N LEU A 9 14.37 39.87 47.64
CA LEU A 9 14.22 39.84 46.20
C LEU A 9 13.04 38.91 45.81
N PRO A 10 12.16 39.30 44.87
CA PRO A 10 11.20 38.36 44.31
C PRO A 10 11.99 37.26 43.60
N ARG A 11 11.88 36.02 44.09
CA ARG A 11 12.50 34.86 43.43
C ARG A 11 11.86 34.65 42.06
N LEU A 12 12.67 34.90 41.05
CA LEU A 12 12.70 34.23 39.74
C LEU A 12 11.37 34.15 39.01
N ARG A 13 10.98 35.25 38.35
CA ARG A 13 10.10 35.16 37.19
C ARG A 13 10.93 34.79 35.96
N THR A 14 10.36 33.87 35.18
CA THR A 14 10.61 33.62 33.75
C THR A 14 11.97 33.02 33.37
N LEU A 15 11.99 31.69 33.18
CA LEU A 15 12.69 30.99 32.09
C LEU A 15 12.37 29.49 32.17
N ALA A 16 11.11 29.11 31.99
CA ALA A 16 10.70 27.71 31.93
C ALA A 16 9.54 27.48 30.96
N SER A 17 9.61 28.07 29.75
CA SER A 17 8.54 27.91 28.77
C SER A 17 9.00 27.66 27.34
N LEU A 18 10.23 27.14 27.14
CA LEU A 18 10.72 26.81 25.80
C LEU A 18 11.29 25.38 25.70
N CYS A 19 10.73 24.41 26.41
CA CYS A 19 11.10 22.99 26.21
C CYS A 19 9.88 22.05 26.04
N ALA A 20 8.64 22.49 26.30
CA ALA A 20 7.47 21.62 26.24
C ALA A 20 6.88 21.43 24.82
N GLY A 21 7.33 22.21 23.82
CA GLY A 21 6.80 22.16 22.45
C GLY A 21 7.55 21.26 21.47
N LEU A 22 8.75 20.78 21.82
CA LEU A 22 9.62 20.06 20.88
C LEU A 22 9.34 18.54 20.82
N GLY A 23 8.62 17.98 21.80
CA GLY A 23 8.34 16.54 21.89
C GLY A 23 7.19 16.04 21.00
N LEU A 24 6.35 16.93 20.47
CA LEU A 24 5.20 16.58 19.62
C LEU A 24 5.54 16.51 18.12
N LEU A 25 6.79 16.79 17.72
CA LEU A 25 7.23 16.78 16.33
C LEU A 25 7.83 15.45 15.85
N PHE A 26 7.82 14.41 16.70
CA PHE A 26 8.41 13.09 16.39
C PHE A 26 7.39 11.95 16.38
N LEU A 27 6.12 12.23 16.10
CA LEU A 27 5.19 11.14 15.78
C LEU A 27 5.61 10.54 14.43
N PRO A 28 5.83 9.21 14.32
CA PRO A 28 6.12 8.59 13.04
C PRO A 28 4.91 8.80 12.13
N GLN A 29 5.04 9.65 11.13
CA GLN A 29 4.05 9.77 10.07
C GLN A 29 4.17 8.50 9.22
N MET A 30 3.11 7.70 9.17
CA MET A 30 3.00 6.64 8.16
C MET A 30 2.91 7.34 6.80
N SER A 31 3.99 7.24 6.03
CA SER A 31 3.98 7.66 4.63
C SER A 31 3.13 6.66 3.84
N ILE A 32 2.06 7.13 3.20
CA ILE A 32 1.32 6.37 2.18
C ILE A 32 1.81 6.89 0.83
N ALA A 33 2.97 6.40 0.41
CA ALA A 33 3.51 6.63 -0.91
C ALA A 33 3.54 5.29 -1.65
N ASP A 34 3.30 5.34 -2.96
CA ASP A 34 3.47 4.17 -3.80
C ASP A 34 4.96 3.84 -3.90
N GLU A 35 5.30 2.56 -3.75
CA GLU A 35 6.64 2.08 -4.08
C GLU A 35 6.72 1.87 -5.59
N VAL A 36 7.55 2.68 -6.26
CA VAL A 36 7.77 2.58 -7.69
C VAL A 36 9.17 2.03 -7.92
N ILE A 37 9.25 0.79 -8.44
CA ILE A 37 10.49 0.19 -8.91
C ILE A 37 10.59 0.49 -10.42
N PRO A 38 11.42 1.46 -10.86
CA PRO A 38 11.42 1.94 -12.25
C PRO A 38 12.12 0.99 -13.25
N ASP A 39 12.59 -0.16 -12.78
CA ASP A 39 13.31 -1.17 -13.56
C ASP A 39 12.83 -2.58 -13.14
N ASP A 40 13.62 -3.62 -13.40
CA ASP A 40 13.28 -4.99 -13.06
C ASP A 40 13.15 -5.24 -11.53
N LEU A 41 12.00 -5.78 -11.12
CA LEU A 41 11.83 -6.41 -9.80
C LEU A 41 12.06 -7.91 -9.90
N ILE A 42 13.19 -8.39 -9.36
CA ILE A 42 13.48 -9.81 -9.25
C ILE A 42 13.24 -10.25 -7.81
N VAL A 43 12.19 -11.07 -7.60
CA VAL A 43 11.93 -11.73 -6.31
C VAL A 43 12.50 -13.14 -6.35
N GLN A 44 13.53 -13.39 -5.54
CA GLN A 44 14.03 -14.74 -5.31
C GLN A 44 13.20 -15.43 -4.23
N GLY A 45 12.49 -16.50 -4.58
CA GLY A 45 11.56 -17.20 -3.69
C GLY A 45 10.10 -16.97 -4.11
N SER A 46 9.29 -16.44 -3.20
CA SER A 46 7.86 -16.26 -3.40
C SER A 46 7.40 -14.85 -3.05
N THR A 47 6.34 -14.39 -3.72
CA THR A 47 5.65 -13.13 -3.39
C THR A 47 4.17 -13.37 -3.09
N CYS A 48 3.64 -12.66 -2.09
CA CYS A 48 2.21 -12.56 -1.86
C CYS A 48 1.73 -11.17 -2.26
N THR A 49 0.71 -11.10 -3.10
CA THR A 49 0.09 -9.83 -3.53
C THR A 49 -1.40 -9.84 -3.21
N GLY A 50 -1.86 -8.79 -2.53
CA GLY A 50 -3.26 -8.61 -2.16
C GLY A 50 -3.43 -8.21 -0.70
N PHE A 51 -4.64 -7.80 -0.35
CA PHE A 51 -4.95 -7.26 0.98
C PHE A 51 -4.83 -8.30 2.10
N ASP A 52 -5.04 -9.58 1.77
CA ASP A 52 -5.07 -10.66 2.75
C ASP A 52 -3.71 -11.35 2.97
N CYS A 53 -2.63 -10.79 2.42
CA CYS A 53 -1.27 -11.26 2.68
C CYS A 53 -0.86 -10.96 4.13
N VAL A 54 -0.12 -11.88 4.76
CA VAL A 54 0.28 -11.73 6.17
C VAL A 54 1.78 -11.93 6.37
N ASN A 55 2.35 -11.22 7.34
CA ASN A 55 3.77 -11.34 7.65
C ASN A 55 4.10 -12.75 8.19
N GLY A 56 5.15 -13.37 7.66
CA GLY A 56 5.62 -14.69 8.06
C GLY A 56 4.79 -15.86 7.50
N GLU A 57 4.01 -15.65 6.43
CA GLU A 57 3.27 -16.75 5.81
C GLU A 57 4.18 -17.78 5.12
N SER A 58 3.77 -19.05 5.17
CA SER A 58 4.45 -20.14 4.46
C SER A 58 3.91 -20.25 3.04
N PHE A 59 4.79 -20.20 2.05
CA PHE A 59 4.43 -20.23 0.63
C PHE A 59 4.33 -21.65 0.04
N GLY A 60 4.93 -22.65 0.68
CA GLY A 60 5.00 -23.99 0.11
C GLY A 60 5.65 -23.97 -1.27
N PHE A 61 4.89 -24.33 -2.31
CA PHE A 61 5.34 -24.33 -3.70
C PHE A 61 4.85 -23.12 -4.51
N ASP A 62 4.13 -22.18 -3.91
CA ASP A 62 3.62 -21.01 -4.62
C ASP A 62 4.75 -20.01 -4.88
N THR A 63 5.09 -19.75 -6.14
CA THR A 63 6.02 -18.67 -6.52
C THR A 63 5.32 -17.30 -6.43
N ILE A 64 4.04 -17.23 -6.82
CA ILE A 64 3.20 -16.04 -6.70
C ILE A 64 1.88 -16.48 -6.06
N ARG A 65 1.52 -15.85 -4.95
CA ARG A 65 0.25 -16.08 -4.27
C ARG A 65 -0.57 -14.80 -4.29
N LEU A 66 -1.77 -14.85 -4.85
CA LEU A 66 -2.70 -13.73 -4.85
C LEU A 66 -3.77 -13.97 -3.78
N LYS A 67 -3.99 -13.01 -2.87
CA LYS A 67 -4.96 -13.17 -1.77
C LYS A 67 -5.84 -11.93 -1.60
N GLU A 68 -7.09 -12.08 -2.00
CA GLU A 68 -8.18 -11.13 -1.78
C GLU A 68 -9.50 -11.87 -2.07
N ASN A 69 -10.65 -11.30 -1.70
CA ASN A 69 -11.99 -11.75 -2.10
C ASN A 69 -12.24 -11.72 -3.63
N ASN A 70 -11.53 -10.86 -4.34
CA ASN A 70 -11.87 -10.30 -5.64
C ASN A 70 -10.62 -10.26 -6.54
N LEU A 71 -10.08 -11.44 -6.88
CA LEU A 71 -8.82 -11.58 -7.61
C LEU A 71 -8.96 -11.40 -9.13
N ARG A 72 -8.10 -10.54 -9.69
CA ARG A 72 -7.97 -10.27 -11.13
C ARG A 72 -6.50 -10.07 -11.49
N ILE A 73 -6.08 -10.65 -12.61
CA ILE A 73 -4.83 -10.28 -13.28
C ILE A 73 -5.24 -9.64 -14.61
N LYS A 74 -5.10 -8.31 -14.71
CA LYS A 74 -5.45 -7.55 -15.91
C LYS A 74 -4.21 -7.33 -16.78
N PHE A 75 -4.38 -7.56 -18.08
CA PHE A 75 -3.44 -7.20 -19.13
C PHE A 75 -4.06 -6.03 -19.90
N GLU A 76 -3.54 -4.83 -19.69
CA GLU A 76 -3.99 -3.62 -20.36
C GLU A 76 -3.00 -3.27 -21.48
N ASP A 77 -3.46 -3.33 -22.72
CA ASP A 77 -2.65 -2.95 -23.87
C ASP A 77 -2.67 -1.42 -24.03
N THR A 78 -1.49 -0.82 -23.99
CA THR A 78 -1.31 0.64 -24.13
C THR A 78 -0.67 1.01 -25.47
N SER A 79 -0.65 0.06 -26.41
CA SER A 79 -0.03 0.28 -27.71
C SER A 79 -0.81 1.34 -28.49
N THR A 80 -0.09 2.25 -29.15
CA THR A 80 -0.67 3.34 -29.96
C THR A 80 -0.23 3.30 -31.42
N GLY A 81 0.72 2.41 -31.75
CA GLY A 81 1.24 2.24 -33.10
C GLY A 81 0.30 1.46 -34.02
N ALA A 82 0.35 1.73 -35.31
CA ALA A 82 -0.41 0.98 -36.29
C ALA A 82 0.08 -0.48 -36.37
N GLY A 83 -0.86 -1.43 -36.33
CA GLY A 83 -0.58 -2.86 -36.55
C GLY A 83 -0.34 -3.69 -35.29
N PHE A 84 -0.37 -3.09 -34.09
CA PHE A 84 -0.36 -3.86 -32.83
C PHE A 84 -1.77 -4.37 -32.49
N PRO A 85 -1.89 -5.56 -31.87
CA PRO A 85 -3.11 -5.95 -31.17
C PRO A 85 -3.42 -4.94 -30.06
N THR A 86 -4.71 -4.70 -29.79
CA THR A 86 -5.15 -3.68 -28.80
C THR A 86 -6.20 -4.22 -27.82
N ASN A 87 -6.30 -5.54 -27.68
CA ASN A 87 -7.28 -6.14 -26.77
C ASN A 87 -6.71 -6.20 -25.35
N ASP A 88 -7.51 -5.72 -24.41
CA ASP A 88 -7.31 -5.91 -22.98
C ASP A 88 -7.86 -7.27 -22.56
N TRP A 89 -7.09 -7.99 -21.76
CA TRP A 89 -7.44 -9.31 -21.26
C TRP A 89 -7.43 -9.34 -19.74
N GLN A 90 -8.17 -10.29 -19.16
CA GLN A 90 -8.14 -10.52 -17.72
C GLN A 90 -8.25 -12.01 -17.39
N LEU A 91 -7.48 -12.44 -16.38
CA LEU A 91 -7.76 -13.67 -15.65
C LEU A 91 -8.56 -13.34 -14.41
N THR A 92 -9.69 -14.03 -14.24
CA THR A 92 -10.57 -13.84 -13.07
C THR A 92 -10.75 -15.16 -12.33
N ALA A 93 -10.54 -15.13 -11.03
CA ALA A 93 -10.90 -16.22 -10.13
C ALA A 93 -12.10 -15.79 -9.27
N ASN A 94 -13.21 -16.52 -9.44
CA ASN A 94 -14.51 -16.33 -8.79
C ASN A 94 -15.21 -15.00 -9.12
N ASP A 95 -16.54 -15.01 -8.99
CA ASP A 95 -17.35 -13.79 -9.04
C ASP A 95 -17.15 -12.93 -7.79
N SER A 96 -17.27 -11.61 -7.96
CA SER A 96 -17.15 -10.63 -6.86
C SER A 96 -18.34 -10.59 -5.90
N ALA A 97 -19.52 -11.02 -6.36
CA ALA A 97 -20.74 -10.91 -5.59
C ALA A 97 -20.84 -12.05 -4.56
N SER A 98 -21.36 -11.75 -3.38
CA SER A 98 -21.71 -12.80 -2.41
C SER A 98 -22.72 -13.76 -3.03
N GLY A 99 -22.40 -15.06 -3.02
CA GLY A 99 -23.18 -16.10 -3.68
C GLY A 99 -22.97 -16.21 -5.19
N GLY A 100 -21.96 -15.52 -5.74
CA GLY A 100 -21.58 -15.63 -7.14
C GLY A 100 -20.92 -16.98 -7.49
N ALA A 101 -20.60 -17.17 -8.77
CA ALA A 101 -20.02 -18.40 -9.27
C ALA A 101 -18.57 -18.61 -8.77
N SER A 102 -18.27 -19.85 -8.38
CA SER A 102 -16.91 -20.34 -8.20
C SER A 102 -16.38 -20.75 -9.56
N LYS A 103 -15.45 -19.98 -10.13
CA LYS A 103 -15.02 -20.15 -11.53
C LYS A 103 -13.60 -19.66 -11.77
N PHE A 104 -13.02 -20.07 -12.89
CA PHE A 104 -11.81 -19.44 -13.43
C PHE A 104 -12.03 -19.05 -14.90
N SER A 105 -11.83 -17.78 -15.23
CA SER A 105 -12.15 -17.23 -16.55
C SER A 105 -10.96 -16.55 -17.23
N ILE A 106 -10.90 -16.69 -18.56
CA ILE A 106 -10.16 -15.79 -19.45
C ILE A 106 -11.18 -14.85 -20.08
N GLU A 107 -11.02 -13.55 -19.86
CA GLU A 107 -11.96 -12.51 -20.29
C GLU A 107 -11.31 -11.56 -21.29
N ASP A 108 -11.98 -11.34 -22.42
CA ASP A 108 -11.71 -10.26 -23.37
C ASP A 108 -12.45 -9.01 -22.87
N ILE A 109 -11.72 -8.11 -22.22
CA ILE A 109 -12.28 -6.91 -21.59
C ILE A 109 -12.70 -5.90 -22.66
N THR A 110 -11.90 -5.73 -23.70
CA THR A 110 -12.23 -4.83 -24.84
C THR A 110 -13.48 -5.30 -25.57
N GLY A 111 -13.58 -6.60 -25.85
CA GLY A 111 -14.69 -7.19 -26.59
C GLY A 111 -15.91 -7.55 -25.75
N ALA A 112 -15.84 -7.38 -24.42
CA ALA A 112 -16.84 -7.80 -23.44
C ALA A 112 -17.28 -9.27 -23.61
N LYS A 113 -16.30 -10.17 -23.75
CA LYS A 113 -16.53 -11.61 -23.96
C LYS A 113 -15.76 -12.44 -22.94
N VAL A 114 -16.30 -13.62 -22.64
CA VAL A 114 -15.63 -14.62 -21.81
C VAL A 114 -15.43 -15.88 -22.66
N PRO A 115 -14.36 -15.95 -23.47
CA PRO A 115 -14.14 -17.08 -24.37
C PRO A 115 -13.89 -18.40 -23.64
N PHE A 116 -13.47 -18.37 -22.38
CA PHE A 116 -13.20 -19.57 -21.61
C PHE A 116 -13.53 -19.40 -20.13
N THR A 117 -14.23 -20.38 -19.57
CA THR A 117 -14.52 -20.52 -18.15
C THR A 117 -14.48 -21.99 -17.77
N ILE A 118 -13.85 -22.29 -16.63
CA ILE A 118 -13.97 -23.56 -15.89
C ILE A 118 -14.78 -23.32 -14.64
#